data_AF-A0A8T2Q5A8-F1
#
_entry.id   AF-A0A8T2Q5A8-F1
#
_cell.length_a   1.000
_cell.length_b   1.000
_cell.length_c   1.000
_cell.angle_alpha   90.00
_cell.angle_beta   90.00
_cell.angle_gamma   90.00
#
_symmetry.space_group_name_H-M   'P 1'
#
loop_
_entity.id
_entity.type
_entity.pdbx_description
1 polymer ?
#
loop_
_entity_poly.entity_id
_entity_poly.type
_entity_poly.pdbx_seq_one_letter_code
_entity_poly.pdbx_strand_id
1 'polypeptide(L)'
;MDTGDCQPLYHEIRDFYEGMNMKIDQQIPMLLVHRQALNEAMVGEKAGHHHMPETRGLCLSEEQTVNIIFRKPRIGAGNRITDMRTESQKLTRQCEVTAILVLYGLPRLLTGSILAHELMHAWLRLNGFRNLEPQVEEGICQVVAHMWLESEVMAGSSSSSAASSSSSSSSSKKGPKSEVEKKLGEFFLNQIAMDSSPVYGEGFRGGHASMVQFGLRRTLDHIKMTGTFPI
;
A
#
# COMPACT_ATOMS: atom_id res chain seq x y z
N MET A 1 -2.49 -11.32 16.70
CA MET A 1 -3.26 -10.07 16.83
C MET A 1 -4.71 -10.40 16.54
N ASP A 2 -5.63 -9.90 17.36
CA ASP A 2 -7.08 -9.93 17.07
C ASP A 2 -7.58 -8.57 16.57
N THR A 3 -8.88 -8.43 16.33
CA THR A 3 -9.48 -7.19 15.82
C THR A 3 -9.32 -6.02 16.80
N GLY A 4 -9.30 -6.30 18.11
CA GLY A 4 -9.14 -5.29 19.17
C GLY A 4 -7.75 -4.68 19.17
N ASP A 5 -6.71 -5.48 18.95
CA ASP A 5 -5.33 -5.01 18.86
C ASP A 5 -4.98 -4.38 17.50
N CYS A 6 -5.68 -4.78 16.43
CA CYS A 6 -5.38 -4.35 15.08
C CYS A 6 -5.91 -2.95 14.74
N GLN A 7 -7.05 -2.53 15.33
CA GLN A 7 -7.60 -1.19 15.11
C GLN A 7 -6.67 -0.07 15.62
N PRO A 8 -6.12 -0.13 16.85
CA PRO A 8 -5.10 0.82 17.31
C PRO A 8 -3.89 0.86 16.39
N LEU A 9 -3.39 -0.31 15.95
CA LEU A 9 -2.26 -0.38 15.01
C LEU A 9 -2.58 0.29 13.67
N TYR A 10 -3.79 0.11 13.15
CA TYR A 10 -4.23 0.76 11.93
C TYR A 10 -4.25 2.29 12.06
N HIS A 11 -4.74 2.81 13.19
CA HIS A 11 -4.69 4.24 13.48
C HIS A 11 -3.26 4.77 13.61
N GLU A 12 -2.38 4.05 14.33
CA GLU A 12 -0.95 4.42 14.42
C GLU A 12 -0.29 4.52 13.05
N ILE A 13 -0.63 3.64 12.12
CA ILE A 13 -0.07 3.68 10.76
C ILE A 13 -0.67 4.84 9.97
N ARG A 14 -1.96 5.16 10.11
CA ARG A 14 -2.53 6.37 9.49
C ARG A 14 -1.86 7.64 10.00
N ASP A 15 -1.57 7.71 11.29
CA ASP A 15 -0.83 8.83 11.89
C ASP A 15 0.59 8.92 11.35
N PHE A 16 1.26 7.77 11.13
CA PHE A 16 2.57 7.71 10.46
C PHE A 16 2.51 8.28 9.04
N TYR A 17 1.46 7.96 8.26
CA TYR A 17 1.23 8.55 6.94
C TYR A 17 0.98 10.06 7.00
N GLU A 18 0.17 10.54 7.96
CA GLU A 18 -0.05 11.97 8.17
C GLU A 18 1.26 12.69 8.55
N GLY A 19 2.12 12.06 9.37
CA GLY A 19 3.44 12.56 9.71
C GLY A 19 4.42 12.67 8.53
N MET A 20 4.24 11.85 7.49
CA MET A 20 4.96 11.97 6.20
C MET A 20 4.29 12.95 5.23
N ASN A 21 3.28 13.69 5.68
CA ASN A 21 2.48 14.61 4.86
C ASN A 21 1.73 13.89 3.71
N MET A 22 1.35 12.64 3.96
CA MET A 22 0.66 11.71 3.06
C MET A 22 -0.68 11.27 3.66
N LYS A 23 -1.46 12.24 4.14
CA LYS A 23 -2.76 11.97 4.78
C LYS A 23 -3.69 11.16 3.86
N ILE A 24 -4.34 10.16 4.43
CA ILE A 24 -5.37 9.35 3.78
C ILE A 24 -6.71 9.82 4.36
N ASP A 25 -7.41 10.69 3.65
CA ASP A 25 -8.67 11.30 4.13
C ASP A 25 -9.86 10.34 4.07
N GLN A 26 -9.87 9.43 3.09
CA GLN A 26 -10.91 8.43 2.98
C GLN A 26 -10.92 7.54 4.24
N GLN A 27 -12.11 7.29 4.79
CA GLN A 27 -12.28 6.25 5.80
C GLN A 27 -12.31 4.90 5.09
N ILE A 28 -11.23 4.15 5.20
CA ILE A 28 -11.10 2.82 4.60
C ILE A 28 -11.26 1.79 5.72
N PRO A 29 -12.22 0.86 5.63
CA PRO A 29 -12.35 -0.20 6.62
C PRO A 29 -11.16 -1.17 6.52
N MET A 30 -10.59 -1.53 7.67
CA MET A 30 -9.57 -2.58 7.78
C MET A 30 -10.17 -3.84 8.40
N LEU A 31 -10.00 -4.98 7.73
CA LEU A 31 -10.59 -6.26 8.09
C LEU A 31 -9.52 -7.34 8.25
N LEU A 32 -9.53 -8.04 9.38
CA LEU A 32 -8.77 -9.27 9.56
C LEU A 32 -9.53 -10.44 8.95
N VAL A 33 -8.86 -11.21 8.10
CA VAL A 33 -9.49 -12.30 7.33
C VAL A 33 -8.69 -13.60 7.43
N HIS A 34 -9.37 -14.73 7.20
CA HIS A 34 -8.70 -16.02 7.01
C HIS A 34 -8.09 -16.13 5.61
N ARG A 35 -7.12 -17.03 5.45
CA ARG A 35 -6.42 -17.28 4.17
C ARG A 35 -7.37 -17.51 3.00
N GLN A 36 -8.43 -18.29 3.20
CA GLN A 36 -9.40 -18.59 2.15
C GLN A 36 -10.11 -17.32 1.66
N ALA A 37 -10.63 -16.50 2.57
CA ALA A 37 -11.29 -15.25 2.23
C ALA A 37 -10.34 -14.25 1.54
N LEU A 38 -9.07 -14.19 1.96
CA LEU A 38 -8.06 -13.36 1.31
C LEU A 38 -7.82 -13.82 -0.14
N ASN A 39 -7.63 -15.13 -0.34
CA ASN A 39 -7.43 -15.69 -1.68
C ASN A 39 -8.66 -15.50 -2.59
N GLU A 40 -9.87 -15.63 -2.06
CA GLU A 40 -11.12 -15.38 -2.80
C GLU A 40 -11.24 -13.90 -3.21
N ALA A 41 -10.91 -12.97 -2.30
CA ALA A 41 -10.90 -11.54 -2.60
C ALA A 41 -9.86 -11.17 -3.67
N MET A 42 -8.69 -11.81 -3.66
CA MET A 42 -7.66 -11.62 -4.69
C MET A 42 -8.14 -12.03 -6.09
N VAL A 43 -8.92 -13.11 -6.21
CA VAL A 43 -9.48 -13.55 -7.52
C VAL A 43 -10.50 -12.55 -8.05
N GLY A 44 -11.24 -11.88 -7.16
CA GLY A 44 -12.22 -10.86 -7.51
C GLY A 44 -11.62 -9.52 -7.95
N GLU A 45 -10.38 -9.22 -7.57
CA GLU A 45 -9.70 -7.98 -7.95
C GLU A 45 -9.25 -8.04 -9.42
N LYS A 46 -9.99 -7.35 -10.29
CA LYS A 46 -9.74 -7.29 -11.74
C LYS A 46 -8.43 -6.59 -12.13
N ALA A 47 -7.74 -5.95 -11.18
CA ALA A 47 -6.48 -5.25 -11.36
C ALA A 47 -5.24 -6.12 -11.06
N GLY A 48 -5.39 -7.45 -11.12
CA GLY A 48 -4.34 -8.41 -10.79
C GLY A 48 -3.01 -8.19 -11.52
N HIS A 49 -2.06 -7.60 -10.82
CA HIS A 49 -0.65 -7.60 -11.19
C HIS A 49 0.13 -8.38 -10.13
N HIS A 50 0.53 -9.59 -10.52
CA HIS A 50 1.53 -10.47 -9.88
C HIS A 50 1.19 -11.06 -8.50
N HIS A 51 0.71 -12.30 -8.58
CA HIS A 51 0.45 -13.20 -7.46
C HIS A 51 1.75 -13.65 -6.76
N MET A 52 1.92 -13.30 -5.49
CA MET A 52 2.84 -14.00 -4.58
C MET A 52 2.17 -15.26 -4.03
N PRO A 53 2.88 -16.41 -3.89
CA PRO A 53 2.36 -17.60 -3.22
C PRO A 53 1.91 -17.36 -1.77
N GLU A 54 2.34 -16.25 -1.15
CA GLU A 54 2.05 -15.92 0.24
C GLU A 54 1.53 -14.48 0.43
N THR A 55 0.58 -14.03 -0.38
CA THR A 55 -0.08 -12.72 -0.21
C THR A 55 -0.70 -12.62 1.18
N ARG A 56 -0.28 -11.68 2.05
CA ARG A 56 -0.74 -11.58 3.46
C ARG A 56 -1.62 -10.36 3.74
N GLY A 57 -1.76 -9.46 2.77
CA GLY A 57 -2.66 -8.31 2.77
C GLY A 57 -3.26 -8.06 1.39
N LEU A 58 -4.29 -7.22 1.31
CA LEU A 58 -4.90 -6.82 0.04
C LEU A 58 -5.59 -5.45 0.16
N CYS A 59 -5.27 -4.54 -0.76
CA CYS A 59 -5.97 -3.27 -0.94
C CYS A 59 -7.06 -3.39 -2.01
N LEU A 60 -8.34 -3.40 -1.62
CA LEU A 60 -9.46 -3.48 -2.55
C LEU A 60 -9.87 -2.10 -3.05
N SER A 61 -10.17 -1.98 -4.35
CA SER A 61 -10.66 -0.74 -4.94
C SER A 61 -11.71 -1.00 -6.04
N GLU A 62 -12.64 -0.06 -6.20
CA GLU A 62 -13.66 -0.12 -7.25
C GLU A 62 -13.31 0.80 -8.42
N GLU A 63 -13.10 0.21 -9.60
CA GLU A 63 -12.87 0.96 -10.83
C GLU A 63 -13.96 0.62 -11.88
N GLN A 64 -14.81 1.60 -12.20
CA GLN A 64 -15.84 1.44 -13.24
C GLN A 64 -15.37 2.02 -14.58
N THR A 65 -15.14 1.14 -15.56
CA THR A 65 -14.91 1.51 -16.96
C THR A 65 -16.21 1.34 -17.74
N VAL A 66 -16.72 2.41 -18.36
CA VAL A 66 -17.94 2.36 -19.18
C VAL A 66 -17.55 2.41 -20.65
N ASN A 67 -18.07 1.47 -21.44
CA ASN A 67 -17.91 1.50 -22.89
C ASN A 67 -18.94 2.45 -23.48
N ILE A 68 -18.49 3.54 -24.12
CA ILE A 68 -19.37 4.45 -24.84
C ILE A 68 -19.37 4.11 -26.33
N ILE A 69 -20.53 4.25 -26.96
CA ILE A 69 -20.68 4.06 -28.41
C ILE A 69 -20.33 5.38 -29.08
N PHE A 70 -19.17 5.45 -29.73
CA PHE A 70 -18.68 6.65 -30.39
C PHE A 70 -19.34 6.87 -31.77
N ARG A 71 -19.84 5.80 -32.39
CA ARG A 71 -20.46 5.84 -33.74
C ARG A 71 -21.81 5.13 -33.78
N LYS A 72 -22.83 5.83 -34.26
CA LYS A 72 -24.18 5.27 -34.46
C LYS A 72 -24.10 4.07 -35.43
N PRO A 73 -24.65 2.89 -35.09
CA PRO A 73 -24.63 1.74 -35.99
C PRO A 73 -25.35 2.06 -37.30
N ARG A 74 -24.73 1.73 -38.44
CA ARG A 74 -25.40 1.77 -39.74
C ARG A 74 -26.02 0.41 -40.00
N ILE A 75 -27.33 0.38 -40.17
CA ILE A 75 -28.06 -0.85 -40.51
C ILE A 75 -28.02 -0.99 -42.03
N GLY A 76 -27.27 -1.97 -42.53
CA GLY A 76 -27.21 -2.30 -43.95
C GLY A 76 -28.45 -3.07 -44.42
N ALA A 77 -28.67 -3.14 -45.73
CA ALA A 77 -29.72 -3.98 -46.31
C ALA A 77 -29.54 -5.44 -45.87
N GLY A 78 -30.54 -5.98 -45.17
CA GLY A 78 -30.49 -7.31 -44.54
C GLY A 78 -30.42 -7.33 -43.00
N ASN A 79 -30.73 -6.23 -42.31
CA ASN A 79 -30.77 -6.14 -40.83
C ASN A 79 -29.44 -6.43 -40.11
N ARG A 80 -28.31 -6.42 -40.83
CA ARG A 80 -26.99 -6.61 -40.24
C ARG A 80 -26.44 -5.26 -39.77
N ILE A 81 -26.11 -5.18 -38.48
CA ILE A 81 -25.40 -4.05 -37.90
C ILE A 81 -23.97 -4.10 -38.42
N THR A 82 -23.58 -3.11 -39.23
CA THR A 82 -22.20 -2.91 -39.68
C THR A 82 -21.69 -1.56 -39.17
N ASP A 83 -20.40 -1.49 -38.81
CA ASP A 83 -19.70 -0.25 -38.41
C ASP A 83 -20.09 0.32 -37.01
N MET A 84 -20.21 -0.53 -35.98
CA MET A 84 -20.27 -0.08 -34.57
C MET A 84 -18.84 0.05 -34.01
N ARG A 85 -18.41 1.29 -33.70
CA ARG A 85 -17.13 1.56 -33.04
C ARG A 85 -17.39 1.96 -31.59
N THR A 86 -17.14 1.02 -30.68
CA THR A 86 -17.14 1.27 -29.23
C THR A 86 -15.77 1.79 -28.81
N GLU A 87 -15.75 2.85 -28.01
CA GLU A 87 -14.54 3.34 -27.35
C GLU A 87 -14.79 3.24 -25.84
N SER A 88 -13.88 2.60 -25.11
CA SER A 88 -13.97 2.52 -23.66
C SER A 88 -13.57 3.87 -23.08
N GLN A 89 -14.55 4.75 -22.83
CA GLN A 89 -14.29 5.95 -22.05
C GLN A 89 -14.36 5.61 -20.57
N LYS A 90 -13.19 5.46 -19.96
CA LYS A 90 -13.06 5.24 -18.52
C LYS A 90 -13.63 6.44 -17.78
N LEU A 91 -14.82 6.28 -17.18
CA LEU A 91 -15.42 7.31 -16.36
C LEU A 91 -14.46 7.60 -15.21
N THR A 92 -14.00 8.85 -15.13
CA THR A 92 -13.04 9.27 -14.12
C THR A 92 -13.78 9.49 -12.81
N ARG A 93 -14.24 8.42 -12.16
CA ARG A 93 -14.47 8.49 -10.72
C ARG A 93 -13.12 8.52 -10.03
N GLN A 94 -13.04 9.28 -8.93
CA GLN A 94 -11.94 9.13 -7.98
C GLN A 94 -12.02 7.67 -7.51
N CYS A 95 -10.94 6.90 -7.70
CA CYS A 95 -10.92 5.48 -7.35
C CYS A 95 -11.14 5.39 -5.83
N GLU A 96 -12.24 4.81 -5.38
CA GLU A 96 -12.51 4.64 -3.96
C GLU A 96 -11.85 3.33 -3.50
N VAL A 97 -11.06 3.41 -2.43
CA VAL A 97 -10.49 2.23 -1.80
C VAL A 97 -11.55 1.65 -0.87
N THR A 98 -12.01 0.43 -1.14
CA THR A 98 -13.18 -0.14 -0.47
C THR A 98 -12.83 -0.79 0.85
N ALA A 99 -11.68 -1.46 0.96
CA ALA A 99 -11.21 -2.07 2.19
C ALA A 99 -9.71 -2.40 2.13
N ILE A 100 -9.07 -2.48 3.29
CA ILE A 100 -7.77 -3.13 3.48
C ILE A 100 -8.01 -4.47 4.18
N LEU A 101 -7.60 -5.57 3.57
CA LEU A 101 -7.66 -6.90 4.17
C LEU A 101 -6.28 -7.30 4.66
N VAL A 102 -6.20 -7.92 5.84
CA VAL A 102 -4.95 -8.49 6.38
C VAL A 102 -5.21 -9.87 6.95
N LEU A 103 -4.28 -10.80 6.74
CA LEU A 103 -4.38 -12.14 7.29
C LEU A 103 -4.37 -12.12 8.83
N TYR A 104 -5.37 -12.77 9.43
CA TYR A 104 -5.48 -12.92 10.87
C TYR A 104 -4.33 -13.74 11.48
N GLY A 105 -3.96 -13.41 12.72
CA GLY A 105 -3.02 -14.20 13.52
C GLY A 105 -1.55 -13.85 13.34
N LEU A 106 -1.22 -12.85 12.53
CA LEU A 106 0.17 -12.41 12.32
C LEU A 106 0.72 -11.62 13.55
N PRO A 107 2.06 -11.61 13.75
CA PRO A 107 2.71 -10.75 14.74
C PRO A 107 2.51 -9.27 14.44
N ARG A 108 2.42 -8.42 15.48
CA ARG A 108 2.14 -6.97 15.35
C ARG A 108 3.03 -6.27 14.32
N LEU A 109 4.35 -6.49 14.35
CA LEU A 109 5.28 -5.84 13.41
C LEU A 109 5.03 -6.26 11.96
N LEU A 110 4.73 -7.54 11.72
CA LEU A 110 4.41 -8.02 10.38
C LEU A 110 3.05 -7.50 9.91
N THR A 111 2.03 -7.51 10.77
CA THR A 111 0.73 -6.90 10.48
C THR A 111 0.91 -5.43 10.13
N GLY A 112 1.73 -4.70 10.89
CA GLY A 112 1.92 -3.28 10.66
C GLY A 112 2.71 -2.97 9.39
N SER A 113 3.71 -3.77 9.04
CA SER A 113 4.42 -3.62 7.77
C SER A 113 3.50 -3.90 6.57
N ILE A 114 2.64 -4.92 6.68
CA ILE A 114 1.62 -5.21 5.66
C ILE A 114 0.63 -4.05 5.56
N LEU A 115 0.09 -3.56 6.67
CA LEU A 115 -0.83 -2.41 6.66
C LEU A 115 -0.18 -1.16 6.05
N ALA A 116 1.08 -0.87 6.39
CA ALA A 116 1.82 0.23 5.80
C ALA A 116 1.99 0.04 4.29
N HIS A 117 2.24 -1.18 3.82
CA HIS A 117 2.31 -1.52 2.40
C HIS A 117 0.95 -1.32 1.70
N GLU A 118 -0.13 -1.90 2.21
CA GLU A 118 -1.46 -1.82 1.59
C GLU A 118 -2.03 -0.38 1.60
N LEU A 119 -1.74 0.40 2.63
CA LEU A 119 -2.10 1.81 2.68
C LEU A 119 -1.32 2.65 1.67
N MET A 120 -0.15 2.19 1.22
CA MET A 120 0.59 2.88 0.16
C MET A 120 -0.13 2.72 -1.18
N HIS A 121 -0.59 1.51 -1.50
CA HIS A 121 -1.47 1.30 -2.65
C HIS A 121 -2.72 2.18 -2.57
N ALA A 122 -3.36 2.24 -1.40
CA ALA A 122 -4.52 3.08 -1.20
C ALA A 122 -4.21 4.56 -1.47
N TRP A 123 -3.09 5.06 -0.91
CA TRP A 123 -2.67 6.45 -1.07
C TRP A 123 -2.34 6.78 -2.54
N LEU A 124 -1.61 5.91 -3.23
CA LEU A 124 -1.31 6.06 -4.66
C LEU A 124 -2.58 6.18 -5.50
N ARG A 125 -3.54 5.25 -5.31
CA ARG A 125 -4.80 5.23 -6.04
C ARG A 125 -5.63 6.49 -5.79
N LEU A 126 -5.73 6.93 -4.53
CA LEU A 126 -6.46 8.15 -4.14
C LEU A 126 -5.81 9.43 -4.68
N ASN A 127 -4.49 9.44 -4.86
CA ASN A 127 -3.75 10.58 -5.38
C ASN A 127 -3.58 10.57 -6.91
N GLY A 128 -4.23 9.65 -7.61
CA GLY A 128 -4.31 9.60 -9.06
C GLY A 128 -3.08 9.00 -9.74
N PHE A 129 -2.26 8.23 -9.02
CA PHE A 129 -1.26 7.37 -9.64
C PHE A 129 -1.98 6.23 -10.36
N ARG A 130 -1.67 6.03 -11.64
CA ARG A 130 -2.37 5.07 -12.51
C ARG A 130 -1.40 4.36 -13.42
N ASN A 131 -1.67 3.07 -13.65
CA ASN A 131 -0.92 2.22 -14.60
C ASN A 131 0.60 2.28 -14.36
N LEU A 132 1.01 2.28 -13.09
CA LEU A 132 2.43 2.16 -12.75
C LEU A 132 2.90 0.76 -13.13
N GLU A 133 4.14 0.65 -13.58
CA GLU A 133 4.78 -0.65 -13.72
C GLU A 133 4.79 -1.35 -12.35
N PRO A 134 4.49 -2.66 -12.26
CA PRO A 134 4.39 -3.36 -10.99
C PRO A 134 5.63 -3.22 -10.12
N GLN A 135 6.82 -3.21 -10.73
CA GLN A 135 8.08 -3.03 -10.03
C GLN A 135 8.18 -1.66 -9.34
N VAL A 136 7.56 -0.62 -9.89
CA VAL A 136 7.55 0.74 -9.33
C VAL A 136 6.49 0.85 -8.23
N GLU A 137 5.29 0.33 -8.49
CA GLU A 137 4.19 0.33 -7.51
C GLU A 137 4.55 -0.48 -6.27
N GLU A 138 4.90 -1.76 -6.44
CA GLU A 138 5.30 -2.64 -5.34
C GLU A 138 6.57 -2.14 -4.65
N GLY A 139 7.51 -1.59 -5.44
CA GLY A 139 8.76 -1.06 -4.91
C GLY A 139 8.54 0.08 -3.93
N ILE A 140 7.72 1.08 -4.28
CA ILE A 140 7.45 2.19 -3.36
C ILE A 140 6.58 1.76 -2.17
N CYS A 141 5.67 0.80 -2.36
CA CYS A 141 4.92 0.19 -1.26
C CYS A 141 5.84 -0.53 -0.25
N GLN A 142 6.85 -1.27 -0.73
CA GLN A 142 7.88 -1.89 0.12
C GLN A 142 8.75 -0.86 0.83
N VAL A 143 9.11 0.25 0.18
CA VAL A 143 9.88 1.34 0.81
C VAL A 143 9.13 1.91 2.01
N VAL A 144 7.84 2.21 1.87
CA VAL A 144 7.06 2.77 2.99
C VAL A 144 6.86 1.76 4.11
N ALA A 145 6.66 0.48 3.78
CA ALA A 145 6.61 -0.60 4.77
C ALA A 145 7.93 -0.74 5.56
N HIS A 146 9.07 -0.65 4.86
CA HIS A 146 10.39 -0.66 5.47
C HIS A 146 10.60 0.55 6.39
N MET A 147 10.26 1.76 5.94
CA MET A 147 10.36 2.98 6.76
C MET A 147 9.55 2.90 8.06
N TRP A 148 8.33 2.34 8.00
CA TRP A 148 7.53 2.14 9.20
C TRP A 148 8.20 1.14 10.16
N LEU A 149 8.67 -0.02 9.65
CA LEU A 149 9.40 -1.00 10.46
C LEU A 149 10.66 -0.42 11.09
N GLU A 150 11.45 0.36 10.36
CA GLU A 150 12.65 1.02 10.88
C GLU A 150 12.30 1.96 12.03
N SER A 151 11.22 2.75 11.90
CA SER A 151 10.76 3.64 12.97
C SER A 151 10.40 2.85 14.24
N GLU A 152 9.78 1.68 14.08
CA GLU A 152 9.39 0.82 15.18
C GLU A 152 10.61 0.17 15.85
N VAL A 153 11.64 -0.22 15.10
CA VAL A 153 12.90 -0.77 15.63
C VAL A 153 13.75 0.30 16.31
N MET A 154 13.86 1.48 15.71
CA MET A 154 14.65 2.61 16.26
C MET A 154 14.03 3.20 17.53
N ALA A 155 12.70 3.29 17.62
CA ALA A 155 12.02 3.76 18.83
C ALA A 155 12.38 2.93 20.07
N GLY A 156 12.67 1.63 19.91
CA GLY A 156 13.13 0.75 20.99
C GLY A 156 14.57 0.99 21.48
N SER A 157 15.38 1.73 20.72
CA SER A 157 16.80 1.97 21.03
C SER A 157 17.07 3.30 21.77
N SER A 158 16.06 4.16 21.92
CA SER A 158 16.20 5.53 22.48
C SER A 158 16.03 5.62 24.01
N SER A 159 16.09 4.51 24.75
CA SER A 159 15.87 4.47 26.20
C SER A 159 17.13 4.63 27.07
N SER A 160 18.17 5.28 26.58
CA SER A 160 19.28 5.77 27.41
C SER A 160 19.46 7.28 27.23
N SER A 161 19.25 8.01 28.33
CA SER A 161 19.53 9.44 28.59
C SER A 161 18.50 10.50 28.14
N ALA A 162 17.66 10.95 29.09
CA ALA A 162 17.50 12.35 29.53
C ALA A 162 16.16 12.57 30.24
N ALA A 163 16.21 13.23 31.40
CA ALA A 163 15.06 13.59 32.21
C ALA A 163 14.37 14.88 31.73
N SER A 164 13.06 14.95 32.01
CA SER A 164 12.23 16.14 32.26
C SER A 164 11.87 17.08 31.10
N SER A 165 10.62 17.01 30.62
CA SER A 165 9.62 18.08 30.77
C SER A 165 8.26 17.64 30.19
N SER A 166 7.18 18.10 30.82
CA SER A 166 5.80 17.73 30.53
C SER A 166 5.21 18.56 29.39
N SER A 167 4.66 17.90 28.38
CA SER A 167 3.56 18.43 27.57
C SER A 167 2.63 17.28 27.17
N SER A 168 1.34 17.46 27.41
CA SER A 168 0.27 16.51 27.14
C SER A 168 0.03 16.34 25.65
N SER A 169 0.37 15.16 25.14
CA SER A 169 -0.28 14.55 23.97
C SER A 169 -0.47 13.08 24.31
N SER A 170 -1.71 12.61 24.29
CA SER A 170 -2.10 11.22 24.53
C SER A 170 -1.61 10.33 23.39
N SER A 171 -0.31 10.05 23.35
CA SER A 171 0.23 8.90 22.67
C SER A 171 0.28 7.77 23.67
N SER A 172 -0.39 6.66 23.37
CA SER A 172 -0.30 5.40 24.10
C SER A 172 1.18 5.12 24.36
N LYS A 173 1.62 5.25 25.62
CA LYS A 173 3.01 5.03 26.02
C LYS A 173 3.38 3.59 25.68
N LYS A 174 3.93 3.37 24.48
CA LYS A 174 4.53 2.10 24.08
C LYS A 174 5.60 1.79 25.13
N GLY A 175 5.38 0.75 25.91
CA GLY A 175 6.35 0.28 26.91
C GLY A 175 7.69 -0.06 26.25
N PRO A 176 8.76 -0.22 27.03
CA PRO A 176 10.06 -0.62 26.50
C PRO A 176 9.89 -1.91 25.67
N LYS A 177 10.23 -1.83 24.39
CA LYS A 177 10.13 -2.96 23.46
C LYS A 177 11.11 -4.05 23.88
N SER A 178 10.65 -5.30 23.82
CA SER A 178 11.51 -6.44 24.17
C SER A 178 12.62 -6.64 23.14
N GLU A 179 13.76 -7.16 23.57
CA GLU A 179 14.88 -7.55 22.68
C GLU A 179 14.41 -8.54 21.57
N VAL A 180 13.42 -9.38 21.89
CA VAL A 180 12.79 -10.30 20.93
C VAL A 180 12.04 -9.52 19.84
N GLU A 181 11.29 -8.49 20.21
CA GLU A 181 10.56 -7.64 19.25
C GLU A 181 11.51 -6.85 18.37
N LYS A 182 12.63 -6.37 18.92
CA LYS A 182 13.69 -5.70 18.14
C LYS A 182 14.28 -6.64 17.08
N LYS A 183 14.74 -7.84 17.49
CA LYS A 183 15.28 -8.85 16.56
C LYS A 183 14.26 -9.30 15.52
N LEU A 184 12.99 -9.40 15.91
CA LEU A 184 11.91 -9.71 14.98
C LEU A 184 11.72 -8.60 13.93
N GLY A 185 11.81 -7.33 14.34
CA GLY A 185 11.79 -6.19 13.42
C GLY A 185 12.98 -6.19 12.47
N GLU A 186 14.20 -6.38 12.98
CA GLU A 186 15.41 -6.52 12.16
C GLU A 186 15.31 -7.68 11.15
N PHE A 187 14.70 -8.79 11.54
CA PHE A 187 14.43 -9.91 10.65
C PHE A 187 13.48 -9.52 9.50
N PHE A 188 12.40 -8.78 9.78
CA PHE A 188 11.48 -8.32 8.72
C PHE A 188 12.10 -7.27 7.80
N LEU A 189 12.91 -6.34 8.33
CA LEU A 189 13.68 -5.39 7.52
C LEU A 189 14.60 -6.11 6.54
N ASN A 190 15.36 -7.09 7.04
CA ASN A 190 16.24 -7.89 6.19
C ASN A 190 15.48 -8.69 5.13
N GLN A 191 14.28 -9.21 5.44
CA GLN A 191 13.46 -9.91 4.45
C GLN A 191 13.04 -9.00 3.29
N ILE A 192 12.64 -7.75 3.56
CA ILE A 192 12.30 -6.79 2.50
C ILE A 192 13.56 -6.43 1.69
N ALA A 193 14.67 -6.13 2.37
CA ALA A 193 15.89 -5.68 1.71
C ALA A 193 16.56 -6.76 0.84
N MET A 194 16.49 -8.02 1.28
CA MET A 194 17.12 -9.17 0.64
C MET A 194 16.15 -9.99 -0.23
N ASP A 195 14.94 -9.49 -0.48
CA ASP A 195 14.00 -10.16 -1.38
C ASP A 195 14.63 -10.30 -2.78
N SER A 196 14.61 -11.53 -3.30
CA SER A 196 15.17 -11.88 -4.61
C SER A 196 14.17 -11.68 -5.76
N SER A 197 12.91 -11.37 -5.45
CA SER A 197 11.86 -11.08 -6.42
C SER A 197 12.24 -9.88 -7.29
N PRO A 198 12.09 -9.97 -8.63
CA PRO A 198 12.30 -8.83 -9.52
C PRO A 198 11.33 -7.67 -9.23
N VAL A 199 10.07 -7.98 -8.95
CA VAL A 199 9.05 -6.95 -8.72
C VAL A 199 9.21 -6.32 -7.33
N TYR A 200 9.26 -7.14 -6.28
CA TYR A 200 9.27 -6.64 -4.90
C TYR A 200 10.68 -6.28 -4.44
N GLY A 201 11.66 -7.16 -4.65
CA GLY A 201 13.03 -6.97 -4.19
C GLY A 201 13.80 -5.94 -4.99
N GLU A 202 13.86 -6.07 -6.33
CA GLU A 202 14.53 -5.04 -7.14
C GLU A 202 13.73 -3.73 -7.15
N GLY A 203 12.40 -3.78 -7.13
CA GLY A 203 11.55 -2.61 -6.96
C GLY A 203 11.83 -1.86 -5.66
N PHE A 204 11.94 -2.58 -4.54
CA PHE A 204 12.36 -1.99 -3.26
C PHE A 204 13.74 -1.35 -3.36
N ARG A 205 14.74 -2.06 -3.90
CA ARG A 205 16.11 -1.53 -4.02
C ARG A 205 16.17 -0.26 -4.87
N GLY A 206 15.45 -0.22 -5.99
CA GLY A 206 15.33 0.96 -6.84
C GLY A 206 14.65 2.12 -6.10
N GLY A 207 13.46 1.88 -5.54
CA GLY A 207 12.70 2.89 -4.82
C GLY A 207 13.42 3.43 -3.58
N HIS A 208 14.10 2.55 -2.84
CA HIS A 208 14.88 2.91 -1.66
C HIS A 208 16.09 3.76 -2.05
N ALA A 209 16.82 3.40 -3.11
CA ALA A 209 17.93 4.21 -3.63
C ALA A 209 17.45 5.62 -4.02
N SER A 210 16.35 5.72 -4.77
CA SER A 210 15.72 7.01 -5.12
C SER A 210 15.27 7.80 -3.90
N MET A 211 14.66 7.14 -2.91
CA MET A 211 14.21 7.78 -1.67
C MET A 211 15.38 8.33 -0.85
N VAL A 212 16.49 7.58 -0.73
CA VAL A 212 17.71 8.04 -0.05
C VAL A 212 18.34 9.25 -0.77
N GLN A 213 18.37 9.23 -2.10
CA GLN A 213 19.03 10.27 -2.89
C GLN A 213 18.19 11.55 -3.03
N PHE A 214 16.88 11.43 -3.20
CA PHE A 214 16.00 12.55 -3.55
C PHE A 214 14.97 12.90 -2.46
N GLY A 215 14.76 12.01 -1.49
CA GLY A 215 13.69 12.10 -0.50
C GLY A 215 12.35 11.58 -1.04
N LEU A 216 11.50 11.07 -0.15
CA LEU A 216 10.22 10.44 -0.50
C LEU A 216 9.33 11.34 -1.37
N ARG A 217 9.18 12.62 -1.01
CA ARG A 217 8.30 13.54 -1.74
C ARG A 217 8.70 13.72 -3.20
N ARG A 218 9.98 13.99 -3.46
CA ARG A 218 10.49 14.19 -4.83
C ARG A 218 10.43 12.90 -5.64
N THR A 219 10.67 11.76 -5.01
CA THR A 219 10.50 10.45 -5.65
C THR A 219 9.06 10.22 -6.07
N LEU A 220 8.08 10.49 -5.20
CA LEU A 220 6.66 10.36 -5.52
C LEU A 220 6.20 11.34 -6.60
N ASP A 221 6.63 12.60 -6.54
CA ASP A 221 6.32 13.60 -7.57
C ASP A 221 6.91 13.16 -8.93
N HIS A 222 8.10 12.57 -8.96
CA HIS A 222 8.69 12.02 -10.18
C HIS A 222 7.91 10.81 -10.70
N ILE A 223 7.62 9.82 -9.86
CA ILE A 223 6.81 8.64 -10.22
C ILE A 223 5.46 9.07 -10.79
N LYS A 224 4.83 10.10 -10.22
CA LYS A 224 3.55 10.62 -10.72
C LYS A 224 3.64 11.17 -12.15
N MET A 225 4.79 11.77 -12.49
CA MET A 225 5.02 12.41 -13.77
C MET A 225 5.52 11.44 -14.85
N THR A 226 6.34 10.46 -14.48
CA THR A 226 7.06 9.60 -15.44
C THR A 226 6.65 8.14 -15.37
N GLY A 227 6.05 7.70 -14.27
CA GLY A 227 5.75 6.29 -14.01
C GLY A 227 6.96 5.45 -13.58
N THR A 228 8.13 6.06 -13.40
CA THR A 228 9.39 5.35 -13.07
C THR A 228 10.04 5.91 -11.81
N PHE A 229 11.02 5.21 -11.26
CA PHE A 229 11.89 5.77 -10.22
C PHE A 229 12.87 6.80 -10.81
N PRO A 230 13.20 7.89 -10.08
CA PRO A 230 14.25 8.82 -10.49
C PRO A 230 15.64 8.18 -10.32
N ILE A 231 16.51 8.44 -11.30
CA ILE A 231 17.91 7.97 -11.37
C ILE A 231 18.85 9.14 -11.05
#